data_AF-A0A4R4Z9P5-F1
#
_entry.id   AF-A0A4R4Z9P5-F1
#
_cell.length_a   1.000
_cell.length_b   1.000
_cell.length_c   1.000
_cell.angle_alpha   90.00
_cell.angle_beta   90.00
_cell.angle_gamma   90.00
#
_symmetry.space_group_name_H-M   'P 1'
#
loop_
_entity.id
_entity.type
_entity.pdbx_description
1 polymer ?
#
loop_
_entity_poly.entity_id
_entity_poly.type
_entity_poly.pdbx_seq_one_letter_code
_entity_poly.pdbx_strand_id
1 'polypeptide(L)'
;MTEEPATRRIAAAGNTVVPAILALEAAGFRINRLSGDLLEAVSPDGRYVAEDPVELLGLIKLVELRGWTWRATDEQVDDVLQRFGWGGGERAPG
;
A
#
# COMPACT_ATOMS: atom_id res chain seq x y z
N MET A 1 15.64 19.69 31.32
CA MET A 1 15.26 20.05 29.94
C MET A 1 14.69 18.79 29.33
N THR A 2 13.37 18.65 29.32
CA THR A 2 12.68 17.44 28.84
C THR A 2 12.53 17.60 27.34
N GLU A 3 13.22 16.78 26.55
CA GLU A 3 13.00 16.76 25.10
C GLU A 3 11.57 16.28 24.84
N GLU A 4 10.74 17.12 24.21
CA GLU A 4 9.46 16.65 23.69
C GLU A 4 9.72 15.56 22.65
N PRO A 5 8.98 14.44 22.65
CA PRO A 5 9.21 13.37 21.70
C PRO A 5 9.02 13.94 20.29
N ALA A 6 10.12 14.03 19.54
CA ALA A 6 10.09 14.50 18.18
C ALA A 6 9.13 13.61 17.37
N THR A 7 8.08 14.23 16.81
CA THR A 7 7.11 13.55 15.96
C THR A 7 7.85 12.83 14.83
N ARG A 8 7.81 11.48 14.84
CA ARG A 8 8.44 10.66 13.82
C ARG A 8 7.63 10.77 12.53
N ARG A 9 8.24 11.25 11.45
CA ARG A 9 7.63 11.36 10.12
C ARG A 9 8.44 10.54 9.11
N ILE A 10 7.73 9.73 8.35
CA ILE A 10 8.23 9.05 7.16
C ILE A 10 7.26 9.36 6.02
N ALA A 11 7.76 9.47 4.80
CA ALA A 11 6.96 9.68 3.60
C ALA A 11 7.49 8.74 2.51
N ALA A 12 6.58 8.21 1.70
CA ALA A 12 6.96 7.43 0.53
C ALA A 12 7.66 8.37 -0.47
N ALA A 13 8.94 8.12 -0.71
CA ALA A 13 9.81 8.87 -1.62
C ALA A 13 11.02 8.01 -1.99
N GLY A 14 11.98 8.57 -2.73
CA GLY A 14 13.17 7.81 -3.15
C GLY A 14 13.97 7.18 -2.00
N ASN A 15 13.92 7.75 -0.79
CA ASN A 15 14.61 7.21 0.38
C ASN A 15 13.93 5.98 1.02
N THR A 16 12.67 5.68 0.69
CA THR A 16 11.95 4.51 1.23
C THR A 16 12.02 3.29 0.31
N VAL A 17 12.41 3.47 -0.96
CA VAL A 17 12.48 2.40 -1.97
C VAL A 17 13.44 1.27 -1.57
N VAL A 18 14.71 1.61 -1.30
CA VAL A 18 15.74 0.60 -0.96
C VAL A 18 15.42 -0.13 0.36
N PRO A 19 15.04 0.56 1.46
CA PRO A 19 14.60 -0.12 2.68
C PRO A 19 13.43 -1.06 2.46
N ALA A 20 12.47 -0.71 1.60
CA ALA A 20 11.33 -1.56 1.30
C ALA A 20 11.74 -2.86 0.58
N ILE A 21 12.65 -2.78 -0.39
CA ILE A 21 13.20 -3.97 -1.07
C ILE A 21 13.89 -4.88 -0.06
N LEU A 22 14.78 -4.33 0.78
CA LEU A 22 15.50 -5.10 1.80
C LEU A 22 14.55 -5.78 2.79
N ALA A 23 13.47 -5.08 3.17
CA ALA A 23 12.44 -5.65 4.05
C ALA A 23 11.69 -6.81 3.38
N LEU A 24 11.34 -6.69 2.10
CA LEU A 24 10.70 -7.75 1.33
C LEU A 24 11.60 -8.99 1.20
N GLU A 25 12.88 -8.79 0.89
CA GLU A 25 13.85 -9.89 0.80
C GLU A 25 14.05 -10.59 2.15
N ALA A 26 14.17 -9.82 3.23
CA ALA A 26 14.28 -10.35 4.59
C ALA A 26 13.01 -11.14 5.01
N ALA A 27 11.84 -10.76 4.48
CA ALA A 27 10.58 -11.48 4.67
C ALA A 27 10.41 -12.70 3.75
N GLY A 28 11.40 -13.02 2.90
CA GLY A 28 11.41 -14.21 2.06
C GLY A 28 10.77 -14.01 0.67
N PHE A 29 10.52 -12.77 0.26
CA PHE A 29 10.03 -12.47 -1.09
C PHE A 29 11.18 -12.36 -2.09
N ARG A 30 10.95 -12.86 -3.30
CA ARG A 30 11.77 -12.53 -4.47
C ARG A 30 11.11 -11.40 -5.23
N ILE A 31 11.88 -10.34 -5.50
CA ILE A 31 11.40 -9.19 -6.29
C ILE A 31 11.83 -9.35 -7.74
N ASN A 32 10.87 -9.27 -8.66
CA ASN A 32 11.11 -9.29 -10.10
C ASN A 32 10.58 -7.99 -10.71
N ARG A 33 11.24 -7.51 -11.76
CA ARG A 33 10.68 -6.46 -12.61
C ARG A 33 9.81 -7.11 -13.68
N LEU A 34 8.58 -6.63 -13.83
CA LEU A 34 7.70 -7.02 -14.92
C LEU A 34 7.87 -6.08 -16.12
N SER A 35 7.13 -6.31 -17.20
CA SER A 35 7.09 -5.39 -18.33
C SER A 35 6.53 -4.04 -17.91
N GLY A 36 7.19 -2.96 -18.33
CA GLY A 36 6.85 -1.58 -17.92
C GLY A 36 7.49 -1.20 -16.59
N ASP A 37 6.77 -0.45 -15.77
CA ASP A 37 7.23 0.04 -14.46
C ASP A 37 6.73 -0.79 -13.27
N LEU A 38 6.09 -1.93 -13.55
CA LEU A 38 5.57 -2.81 -12.51
C LEU A 38 6.66 -3.71 -11.91
N LEU A 39 6.51 -3.95 -10.61
CA LEU A 39 7.29 -4.89 -9.81
C LEU A 39 6.38 -6.03 -9.33
N GLU A 40 6.97 -7.21 -9.20
CA GLU A 40 6.32 -8.39 -8.63
C GLU A 40 7.10 -8.84 -7.39
N ALA A 41 6.43 -9.01 -6.25
CA ALA A 41 6.95 -9.75 -5.10
C ALA A 41 6.34 -11.16 -5.07
N VAL A 42 7.20 -12.18 -5.03
CA VAL A 42 6.79 -13.60 -5.05
C VAL A 42 7.27 -14.32 -3.80
N SER A 43 6.36 -15.04 -3.15
CA SER A 43 6.65 -16.00 -2.07
C SER A 43 5.85 -17.30 -2.30
N PRO A 44 6.03 -18.34 -1.46
CA PRO A 44 5.17 -19.53 -1.49
C PRO A 44 3.68 -19.21 -1.25
N ASP A 45 3.38 -18.13 -0.52
CA ASP A 45 2.02 -17.77 -0.13
C ASP A 45 1.26 -16.99 -1.22
N GLY A 46 1.98 -16.38 -2.17
CA GLY A 46 1.35 -15.66 -3.26
C GLY A 46 2.26 -14.73 -4.05
N ARG A 47 1.60 -13.89 -4.86
CA ARG A 47 2.24 -12.90 -5.74
C ARG A 47 1.54 -11.56 -5.59
N TYR A 48 2.34 -10.51 -5.53
CA TYR A 48 1.89 -9.14 -5.33
C TYR A 48 2.50 -8.28 -6.43
N VAL A 49 1.70 -7.42 -7.06
CA VAL A 49 2.13 -6.59 -8.19
C VAL A 49 1.77 -5.14 -7.92
N ALA A 50 2.75 -4.24 -8.03
CA ALA A 50 2.58 -2.80 -7.82
C ALA A 50 3.65 -2.01 -8.58
N GLU A 51 3.59 -0.67 -8.56
CA GLU A 51 4.56 0.18 -9.25
C GLU A 51 5.79 0.49 -8.39
N ASP A 52 5.65 0.40 -7.06
CA ASP A 52 6.73 0.72 -6.11
C ASP A 52 6.89 -0.34 -5.00
N PRO A 53 8.11 -0.59 -4.48
CA PRO A 53 8.33 -1.54 -3.37
C PRO A 53 7.54 -1.23 -2.09
N VAL A 54 7.25 0.04 -1.80
CA VAL A 54 6.42 0.43 -0.64
C VAL A 54 4.97 0.02 -0.86
N GLU A 55 4.45 0.12 -2.09
CA GLU A 55 3.12 -0.38 -2.42
C GLU A 55 3.03 -1.90 -2.29
N LEU A 56 4.08 -2.64 -2.69
CA LEU A 56 4.15 -4.09 -2.48
C LEU A 56 4.03 -4.45 -0.99
N LEU A 57 4.75 -3.75 -0.11
CA LEU A 57 4.60 -3.91 1.34
C LEU A 57 3.16 -3.60 1.80
N GLY A 58 2.54 -2.57 1.23
CA GLY A 58 1.14 -2.22 1.48
C GLY A 58 0.17 -3.34 1.12
N LEU A 59 0.32 -3.95 -0.07
CA LEU A 59 -0.51 -5.06 -0.53
C LEU A 59 -0.34 -6.31 0.33
N ILE A 60 0.92 -6.65 0.67
CA ILE A 60 1.22 -7.76 1.59
C ILE A 60 0.53 -7.52 2.93
N LYS A 61 0.67 -6.31 3.49
CA LYS A 61 0.06 -5.99 4.78
C LYS A 61 -1.48 -6.03 4.71
N LEU A 62 -2.07 -5.61 3.61
CA LEU A 62 -3.51 -5.68 3.42
C LEU A 62 -4.00 -7.14 3.45
N VAL A 63 -3.29 -8.04 2.75
CA VAL A 63 -3.59 -9.48 2.76
C VAL A 63 -3.37 -10.10 4.14
N GLU A 64 -2.33 -9.73 4.88
CA GLU A 64 -2.16 -10.18 6.27
C GLU A 64 -3.32 -9.77 7.17
N LEU A 65 -3.87 -8.56 6.98
CA LEU A 65 -4.93 -8.01 7.82
C LEU A 65 -6.34 -8.50 7.43
N ARG A 66 -6.59 -8.75 6.14
CA ARG A 66 -7.93 -9.02 5.59
C ARG A 66 -8.05 -10.39 4.91
N GLY A 67 -6.95 -11.12 4.79
CA GLY A 67 -6.86 -12.34 3.99
C GLY A 67 -6.93 -12.05 2.48
N TRP A 68 -6.94 -13.12 1.69
CA TRP A 68 -7.04 -13.04 0.23
C TRP A 68 -8.43 -12.63 -0.28
N THR A 69 -9.46 -12.72 0.57
CA THR A 69 -10.86 -12.38 0.24
C THR A 69 -11.21 -10.93 0.58
N TRP A 70 -10.22 -10.03 0.63
CA TRP A 70 -10.26 -8.68 1.22
C TRP A 70 -11.25 -7.68 0.60
N ARG A 71 -12.10 -8.08 -0.35
CA ARG A 71 -13.06 -7.19 -1.02
C ARG A 71 -13.95 -6.45 -0.02
N ALA A 72 -13.96 -5.12 -0.13
CA ALA A 72 -14.95 -4.28 0.53
C ALA A 72 -16.32 -4.42 -0.16
N THR A 73 -17.40 -4.23 0.59
CA THR A 73 -18.75 -4.11 0.02
C THR A 73 -18.93 -2.73 -0.62
N ASP A 74 -19.87 -2.59 -1.56
CA ASP A 74 -20.17 -1.30 -2.20
C ASP A 74 -20.48 -0.21 -1.16
N GLU A 75 -21.26 -0.54 -0.13
CA GLU A 75 -21.56 0.38 0.99
C GLU A 75 -20.30 0.83 1.74
N GLN A 76 -19.32 -0.06 1.94
CA GLN A 76 -18.06 0.29 2.59
C GLN A 76 -17.19 1.15 1.68
N VAL A 77 -17.23 0.93 0.37
CA VAL A 77 -16.53 1.77 -0.61
C VAL A 77 -17.13 3.17 -0.58
N ASP A 78 -18.45 3.30 -0.67
CA ASP A 78 -19.14 4.60 -0.66
C ASP A 78 -18.87 5.39 0.63
N ASP A 79 -18.96 4.74 1.80
CA ASP A 79 -18.63 5.37 3.09
C ASP A 79 -17.20 5.92 3.11
N VAL A 80 -16.22 5.11 2.69
CA VAL A 80 -14.81 5.52 2.67
C VAL A 80 -14.59 6.67 1.68
N LEU A 81 -15.12 6.58 0.46
CA LEU A 81 -14.97 7.63 -0.54
C LEU A 81 -15.58 8.95 -0.07
N GLN A 82 -16.74 8.92 0.60
CA GLN A 82 -17.37 10.10 1.16
C GLN A 82 -16.53 10.69 2.30
N ARG A 83 -16.06 9.87 3.24
CA ARG A 83 -15.27 10.31 4.40
C ARG A 83 -13.97 10.99 4.04
N PHE A 84 -13.34 10.56 2.94
CA PHE A 84 -12.08 11.14 2.44
C PHE A 84 -12.29 12.21 1.36
N GLY A 85 -13.54 12.51 0.98
CA GLY A 85 -13.84 13.47 -0.09
C GLY A 85 -13.38 13.03 -1.48
N TRP A 86 -13.20 11.72 -1.67
CA TRP A 86 -12.84 11.11 -2.96
C TRP A 86 -14.04 10.72 -3.80
N GLY A 87 -15.26 10.79 -3.23
CA GLY A 87 -16.52 10.65 -3.94
C GLY A 87 -16.84 11.88 -4.78
N GLY A 88 -16.04 12.14 -5.82
CA GLY A 88 -16.24 13.22 -6.78
C GLY A 88 -17.51 13.03 -7.62
N GLY A 89 -18.65 13.38 -7.03
CA GLY A 89 -19.96 13.43 -7.65
C GLY A 89 -20.70 14.68 -7.18
N GLU A 90 -20.21 15.85 -7.58
CA GLU A 90 -21.01 17.07 -7.54
C GLU A 90 -22.24 16.86 -8.46
N ARG A 91 -23.40 16.54 -7.89
CA ARG A 91 -24.67 16.86 -8.58
C ARG A 91 -24.84 18.36 -8.45
N ALA A 92 -24.42 19.10 -9.48
CA ALA A 92 -24.85 20.48 -9.67
C ALA A 92 -26.39 20.53 -9.60
N PRO A 93 -26.98 21.46 -8.83
CA PRO A 93 -28.42 21.68 -8.90
C PRO A 93 -28.79 22.23 -10.28
N GLY A 94 -29.79 21.61 -10.91
CA GLY A 94 -30.46 22.13 -12.10
C GLY A 94 -31.47 23.21 -11.76
#